data_AF-A0A149U5B4-F1
#
_entry.id   AF-A0A149U5B4-F1
#
_cell.length_a   1.000
_cell.length_b   1.000
_cell.length_c   1.000
_cell.angle_alpha   90.00
_cell.angle_beta   90.00
_cell.angle_gamma   90.00
#
_symmetry.space_group_name_H-M   'P 1'
#
loop_
_entity.id
_entity.type
_entity.pdbx_description
1 polymer ?
#
loop_
_entity_poly.entity_id
_entity_poly.type
_entity_poly.pdbx_seq_one_letter_code
_entity_poly.pdbx_strand_id
1 'polypeptide(L)'
;MGKGEASRNKLLQIPHNGLYPEFRRGDYVIWQEVRGFVQEGYYVVDSGGEPNIYLVQNCGGKLCLLWPERDIDPVTRKLKEGRKPQEVTPEKFSEFCLGFVVAGMKVHHSGALHQREVLKARNYVGSHGSKALA
;
A
#
# COMPACT_ATOMS: atom_id res chain seq x y z
N MET A 1 -5.80 -5.56 35.50
CA MET A 1 -5.65 -4.61 34.38
C MET A 1 -4.95 -5.32 33.24
N GLY A 2 -5.69 -5.75 32.21
CA GLY A 2 -5.09 -6.34 31.02
C GLY A 2 -4.27 -5.27 30.30
N LYS A 3 -2.98 -5.53 30.07
CA LYS A 3 -2.19 -4.74 29.12
C LYS A 3 -2.91 -4.85 27.79
N GLY A 4 -3.50 -3.77 27.30
CA GLY A 4 -4.10 -3.76 25.97
C GLY A 4 -3.01 -4.15 24.97
N GLU A 5 -3.18 -5.29 24.30
CA GLU A 5 -2.30 -5.63 23.18
C GLU A 5 -2.37 -4.49 22.18
N ALA A 6 -1.22 -3.87 21.89
CA ALA A 6 -1.14 -2.92 20.80
C ALA A 6 -1.62 -3.63 19.52
N SER A 7 -2.50 -2.97 18.77
CA SER A 7 -3.04 -3.53 17.53
C SER A 7 -1.89 -3.95 16.60
N ARG A 8 -1.89 -5.21 16.16
CA ARG A 8 -0.90 -5.74 15.20
C ARG A 8 -1.12 -5.22 13.77
N ASN A 9 -2.12 -4.37 13.59
CA ASN A 9 -2.48 -3.79 12.30
C ASN A 9 -1.54 -2.64 11.96
N LYS A 10 -0.97 -2.71 10.76
CA LYS A 10 -0.16 -1.67 10.16
C LYS A 10 -0.94 -1.02 9.03
N LEU A 11 -0.61 0.23 8.76
CA LEU A 11 -1.19 0.99 7.66
C LEU A 11 -0.11 1.20 6.59
N LEU A 12 -0.45 0.99 5.33
CA LEU A 12 0.40 1.31 4.19
C LEU A 12 -0.42 2.11 3.18
N GLN A 13 0.09 3.27 2.75
CA GLN A 13 -0.50 3.99 1.63
C GLN A 13 -0.11 3.26 0.34
N ILE A 14 -1.08 3.05 -0.55
CA ILE A 14 -0.84 2.37 -1.83
C ILE A 14 0.10 3.25 -2.69
N PRO A 15 1.36 2.82 -2.93
CA PRO A 15 2.39 3.69 -3.50
C PRO A 15 2.32 3.76 -5.03
N HIS A 16 1.80 2.71 -5.67
CA HIS A 16 1.65 2.56 -7.12
C HIS A 16 0.27 3.04 -7.59
N ASN A 17 -0.06 2.87 -8.89
CA ASN A 17 -1.27 3.41 -9.52
C ASN A 17 -2.62 2.85 -8.99
N GLY A 18 -2.58 1.97 -7.97
CA GLY A 18 -3.76 1.36 -7.36
C GLY A 18 -3.73 -0.17 -7.39
N LEU A 19 -4.68 -0.77 -6.68
CA LEU A 19 -5.03 -2.18 -6.70
C LEU A 19 -6.35 -2.32 -7.44
N TYR A 20 -6.30 -2.44 -8.76
CA TYR A 20 -7.50 -2.56 -9.57
C TYR A 20 -8.35 -3.79 -9.15
N PRO A 21 -9.69 -3.75 -9.26
CA PRO A 21 -10.51 -2.56 -9.55
C PRO A 21 -10.79 -1.70 -8.31
N GLU A 22 -10.36 -2.16 -7.13
CA GLU A 22 -10.95 -1.70 -5.88
C GLU A 22 -10.32 -0.42 -5.33
N PHE A 23 -9.00 -0.29 -5.40
CA PHE A 23 -8.27 0.77 -4.72
C PHE A 23 -7.39 1.57 -5.69
N ARG A 24 -7.28 2.86 -5.43
CA ARG A 24 -6.51 3.81 -6.24
C ARG A 24 -5.20 4.18 -5.53
N ARG A 25 -4.28 4.80 -6.26
CA ARG A 25 -3.10 5.43 -5.64
C ARG A 25 -3.53 6.40 -4.55
N GLY A 26 -2.88 6.33 -3.39
CA GLY A 26 -3.16 7.20 -2.25
C GLY A 26 -4.25 6.70 -1.30
N ASP A 27 -5.01 5.67 -1.68
CA ASP A 27 -5.79 4.87 -0.73
C ASP A 27 -4.85 4.12 0.22
N TYR A 28 -5.39 3.56 1.30
CA TYR A 28 -4.61 2.82 2.29
C TYR A 28 -5.04 1.37 2.37
N VAL A 29 -4.10 0.50 2.74
CA VAL A 29 -4.38 -0.85 3.18
C VAL A 29 -4.01 -1.02 4.64
N ILE A 30 -4.81 -1.81 5.35
CA ILE A 30 -4.49 -2.33 6.66
C ILE A 30 -3.94 -3.74 6.47
N TRP A 31 -2.78 -4.00 7.04
CA TRP A 31 -2.10 -5.29 6.90
C TRP A 31 -1.54 -5.78 8.23
N GLN A 32 -1.34 -7.09 8.33
CA GLN A 32 -0.77 -7.74 9.51
C GLN A 32 0.51 -8.47 9.12
N GLU A 33 1.51 -8.44 10.00
CA GLU A 33 2.76 -9.16 9.76
C GLU A 33 2.52 -10.66 9.64
N VAL A 34 2.99 -11.22 8.53
CA VAL A 34 2.92 -12.64 8.22
C VAL A 34 4.19 -12.99 7.44
N ARG A 35 4.85 -14.08 7.83
CA ARG A 35 6.06 -14.57 7.17
C ARG A 35 5.69 -15.76 6.28
N GLY A 36 5.33 -15.45 5.03
CA GLY A 36 5.02 -16.45 4.01
C GLY A 36 3.56 -16.44 3.55
N PHE A 37 3.22 -17.44 2.75
CA PHE A 37 1.91 -17.55 2.13
C PHE A 37 0.92 -18.26 3.06
N VAL A 38 -0.22 -17.63 3.30
CA VAL A 38 -1.30 -18.19 4.13
C VAL A 38 -2.51 -18.52 3.26
N GLN A 39 -2.87 -17.60 2.36
CA GLN A 39 -3.98 -17.75 1.41
C GLN A 39 -3.80 -16.80 0.23
N GLU A 40 -4.58 -16.97 -0.83
CA GLU A 40 -4.60 -16.03 -1.95
C GLU A 40 -5.13 -14.66 -1.52
N GLY A 41 -4.54 -13.60 -2.07
CA GLY A 41 -4.91 -12.23 -1.73
C GLY A 41 -3.77 -11.24 -1.87
N TYR A 42 -3.95 -10.04 -1.32
CA TYR A 42 -2.95 -8.99 -1.39
C TYR A 42 -1.93 -9.13 -0.26
N TYR A 43 -0.65 -9.06 -0.63
CA TYR A 43 0.47 -9.11 0.31
C TYR A 43 1.31 -7.86 0.19
N VAL A 44 1.80 -7.39 1.34
CA VAL A 44 2.89 -6.42 1.41
C VAL A 44 4.20 -7.19 1.32
N VAL A 45 5.03 -6.84 0.34
CA VAL A 45 6.30 -7.49 0.05
C VAL A 45 7.42 -6.47 0.02
N ASP A 46 8.59 -6.88 0.49
CA ASP A 46 9.83 -6.14 0.30
C ASP A 46 10.41 -6.47 -1.09
N SER A 47 10.60 -5.44 -1.91
CA SER A 47 11.19 -5.55 -3.24
C SER A 47 12.56 -4.88 -3.34
N GLY A 48 13.30 -4.76 -2.22
CA GLY A 48 14.62 -4.13 -2.17
C GLY A 48 14.57 -2.60 -2.10
N GLY A 49 13.45 -2.05 -1.65
CA GLY A 49 13.17 -0.62 -1.59
C GLY A 49 11.96 -0.34 -0.71
N GLU A 50 11.07 0.55 -1.15
CA GLU A 50 9.79 0.75 -0.46
C GLU A 50 8.89 -0.49 -0.56
N PRO A 51 8.18 -0.88 0.52
CA PRO A 51 7.23 -1.98 0.48
C PRO A 51 6.16 -1.78 -0.60
N ASN A 52 5.91 -2.82 -1.37
CA ASN A 52 4.91 -2.81 -2.42
C ASN A 52 3.82 -3.85 -2.16
N ILE A 53 2.69 -3.70 -2.86
CA ILE A 53 1.54 -4.60 -2.71
C ILE A 53 1.38 -5.41 -3.99
N TYR A 54 1.36 -6.73 -3.86
CA TYR A 54 1.10 -7.66 -4.97
C TYR A 54 -0.14 -8.50 -4.66
N LEU A 55 -0.89 -8.85 -5.70
CA LEU A 55 -1.85 -9.93 -5.60
C LEU A 55 -1.08 -11.25 -5.76
N VAL A 56 -1.21 -12.14 -4.78
CA VAL A 56 -0.52 -13.43 -4.76
C VAL A 56 -1.52 -14.55 -4.95
N GLN A 57 -1.28 -15.42 -5.93
CA GLN A 57 -2.11 -16.58 -6.26
C GLN A 57 -1.30 -17.87 -6.26
N ASN A 58 -1.93 -19.00 -5.92
CA ASN A 58 -1.30 -20.31 -5.98
C ASN A 58 -1.48 -20.92 -7.39
N CYS A 59 -0.37 -21.09 -8.08
CA CYS A 59 -0.28 -21.60 -9.44
C CYS A 59 0.34 -23.00 -9.44
N GLY A 60 -0.34 -23.98 -8.81
CA GLY A 60 0.10 -25.38 -8.84
C GLY A 60 1.41 -25.63 -8.09
N GLY A 61 1.55 -25.07 -6.89
CA GLY A 61 2.73 -25.26 -6.04
C GLY A 61 3.77 -24.15 -6.12
N LYS A 62 3.59 -23.20 -7.05
CA LYS A 62 4.30 -21.92 -7.05
C LYS A 62 3.36 -20.79 -6.73
N LEU A 63 3.92 -19.67 -6.27
CA LEU A 63 3.20 -18.44 -6.04
C LEU A 63 3.44 -17.48 -7.20
N CYS A 64 2.36 -17.07 -7.84
CA CYS A 64 2.34 -16.02 -8.85
C CYS A 64 2.15 -14.66 -8.18
N LEU A 65 3.14 -13.78 -8.28
CA LEU A 65 3.08 -12.40 -7.82
C LEU A 65 2.63 -11.52 -8.99
N LEU A 66 1.39 -11.06 -8.91
CA LEU A 66 0.75 -10.23 -9.92
C LEU A 66 0.91 -8.77 -9.54
N TRP A 67 1.67 -8.03 -10.37
CA TRP A 67 1.81 -6.59 -10.23
C TRP A 67 0.50 -5.90 -10.61
N PRO A 68 -0.07 -5.06 -9.72
CA PRO A 68 -1.39 -4.46 -9.96
C PRO A 68 -1.54 -3.63 -11.24
N GLU A 69 -0.45 -3.08 -11.77
CA GLU A 69 -0.52 -2.21 -12.96
C GLU A 69 -0.28 -2.96 -14.28
N ARG A 70 -0.05 -4.27 -14.22
CA ARG A 70 0.36 -5.07 -15.39
C ARG A 70 -0.39 -6.38 -15.46
N ASP A 71 -0.51 -7.05 -14.31
CA ASP A 71 -0.83 -8.47 -14.28
C ASP A 71 -2.28 -8.74 -13.88
N ILE A 72 -2.94 -7.85 -13.13
CA ILE A 72 -4.29 -8.12 -12.60
C ILE A 72 -5.42 -7.75 -13.57
N ASP A 73 -5.19 -6.83 -14.51
CA ASP A 73 -6.20 -6.37 -15.46
C ASP A 73 -5.88 -6.81 -16.90
N PRO A 74 -6.84 -7.40 -17.63
CA PRO A 74 -6.65 -7.81 -19.03
C PRO A 74 -6.27 -6.67 -19.98
N VAL A 75 -6.72 -5.43 -19.74
CA VAL A 75 -6.44 -4.29 -20.63
C VAL A 75 -4.98 -3.87 -20.49
N THR A 76 -4.50 -3.66 -19.27
CA THR A 76 -3.10 -3.32 -18.97
C THR A 76 -2.13 -4.45 -19.32
N ARG A 77 -2.56 -5.71 -19.24
CA ARG A 77 -1.77 -6.87 -19.68
C ARG A 77 -1.48 -6.84 -21.19
N LYS A 78 -2.43 -6.40 -22.02
CA LYS A 78 -2.24 -6.20 -23.48
C LYS A 78 -1.25 -5.07 -23.80
N LEU A 79 -1.11 -4.07 -22.92
CA LEU A 79 -0.16 -2.97 -23.12
C LEU A 79 1.30 -3.38 -22.82
N LYS A 80 1.52 -4.53 -22.17
CA LYS A 80 2.85 -5.03 -21.79
C LYS A 80 3.04 -6.48 -22.22
N GLU A 81 2.68 -6.77 -23.47
CA GLU A 81 2.81 -8.10 -24.08
C GLU A 81 4.23 -8.66 -23.93
N GLY A 82 4.32 -9.94 -23.58
CA GLY A 82 5.59 -10.67 -23.39
C GLY A 82 6.16 -10.64 -21.96
N ARG A 83 5.71 -9.74 -21.08
CA ARG A 83 6.11 -9.79 -19.65
C ARG A 83 5.19 -10.72 -18.87
N LYS A 84 5.77 -11.73 -18.23
CA LYS A 84 5.05 -12.67 -17.36
C LYS A 84 5.05 -12.18 -15.91
N PRO A 85 4.03 -12.56 -15.12
CA PRO A 85 4.08 -12.47 -13.67
C PRO A 85 5.33 -13.12 -13.09
N GLN A 86 5.76 -12.63 -11.94
CA GLN A 86 6.87 -13.25 -11.23
C GLN A 86 6.36 -14.52 -10.54
N GLU A 87 7.04 -15.63 -10.75
CA GLU A 87 6.78 -16.89 -10.04
C GLU A 87 7.87 -17.13 -9.00
N VAL A 88 7.48 -17.51 -7.79
CA VAL A 88 8.40 -17.88 -6.71
C VAL A 88 7.89 -19.13 -5.99
N THR A 89 8.78 -19.83 -5.29
CA THR A 89 8.34 -20.89 -4.37
C THR A 89 7.82 -20.26 -3.06
N PRO A 90 6.98 -20.97 -2.29
CA PRO A 90 6.53 -20.50 -0.98
C PRO A 90 7.67 -20.20 -0.01
N GLU A 91 8.75 -21.00 -0.04
CA GLU A 91 9.93 -20.83 0.80
C GLU A 91 10.62 -19.51 0.45
N LYS A 92 10.86 -19.27 -0.85
CA LYS A 92 11.48 -18.03 -1.29
C LYS A 92 10.59 -16.82 -1.00
N PHE A 93 9.28 -16.96 -1.13
CA PHE A 93 8.33 -15.90 -0.79
C PHE A 93 8.41 -15.50 0.68
N SER A 94 8.62 -16.44 1.60
CA SER A 94 8.72 -16.16 3.03
C SER A 94 9.86 -15.21 3.41
N GLU A 95 10.93 -15.16 2.59
CA GLU A 95 12.10 -14.32 2.84
C GLU A 95 11.80 -12.82 2.70
N PHE A 96 10.87 -12.46 1.81
CA PHE A 96 10.57 -11.06 1.48
C PHE A 96 9.08 -10.70 1.67
N CYS A 97 8.24 -11.67 2.06
CA CYS A 97 6.89 -11.40 2.53
C CYS A 97 6.94 -10.66 3.87
N LEU A 98 6.32 -9.47 3.89
CA LEU A 98 6.19 -8.68 5.11
C LEU A 98 4.86 -8.98 5.79
N GLY A 99 3.77 -9.11 5.03
CA GLY A 99 2.50 -9.48 5.61
C GLY A 99 1.31 -9.50 4.66
N PHE A 100 0.15 -9.82 5.24
CA PHE A 100 -1.11 -10.01 4.52
C PHE A 100 -2.03 -8.80 4.71
N VAL A 101 -2.64 -8.34 3.62
CA VAL A 101 -3.62 -7.25 3.65
C VAL A 101 -4.96 -7.79 4.13
N VAL A 102 -5.47 -7.21 5.22
CA VAL A 102 -6.72 -7.64 5.86
C VAL A 102 -7.89 -6.71 5.56
N ALA A 103 -7.62 -5.46 5.18
CA ALA A 103 -8.65 -4.50 4.76
C ALA A 103 -8.05 -3.40 3.89
N GLY A 104 -8.91 -2.72 3.12
CA GLY A 104 -8.56 -1.50 2.39
C GLY A 104 -9.45 -0.33 2.79
N MET A 105 -8.92 0.89 2.64
CA MET A 105 -9.58 2.15 3.00
C MET A 105 -9.49 3.11 1.83
N LYS A 106 -10.65 3.48 1.29
CA LYS A 106 -10.76 4.49 0.22
C LYS A 106 -10.71 5.89 0.80
N VAL A 107 -9.84 6.74 0.26
CA VAL A 107 -9.71 8.12 0.67
C VAL A 107 -10.52 8.99 -0.28
N HIS A 108 -11.64 9.52 0.21
CA HIS A 108 -12.52 10.40 -0.57
C HIS A 108 -12.14 11.89 -0.49
N HIS A 109 -11.50 12.29 0.62
CA HIS A 109 -11.08 13.68 0.86
C HIS A 109 -9.63 13.68 1.37
N SER A 110 -8.66 13.63 0.46
CA SER A 110 -7.23 13.69 0.80
C SER A 110 -6.86 14.92 1.64
N GLY A 111 -7.56 16.05 1.44
CA GLY A 111 -7.39 17.27 2.22
C GLY A 111 -7.67 17.15 3.71
N ALA A 112 -8.47 16.18 4.16
CA ALA A 112 -8.76 15.98 5.59
C ALA A 112 -7.56 15.43 6.38
N LEU A 113 -6.70 14.62 5.74
CA LEU A 113 -5.47 14.10 6.35
C LEU A 113 -4.35 15.16 6.39
N HIS A 114 -4.32 16.06 5.41
CA HIS A 114 -3.32 17.14 5.30
C HIS A 114 -3.65 18.36 6.18
N GLN A 115 -4.81 18.42 6.85
CA GLN A 115 -5.16 19.55 7.73
C GLN A 115 -4.15 19.75 8.85
N ARG A 116 -3.45 18.71 9.32
CA ARG A 116 -2.40 18.86 10.34
C ARG A 116 -1.16 19.59 9.83
N GLU A 117 -0.82 19.46 8.55
CA GLU A 117 0.30 20.18 7.92
C GLU A 117 -0.12 21.57 7.46
N VAL A 118 -1.36 21.72 6.95
CA VAL A 118 -1.93 23.03 6.56
C VAL A 118 -2.14 23.93 7.79
N LEU A 119 -2.51 23.39 8.95
CA LEU A 119 -2.60 24.15 10.20
C LEU A 119 -1.21 24.56 10.75
N LYS A 120 -0.16 23.75 10.54
CA LYS A 120 1.22 24.15 10.85
C LYS A 120 1.71 25.27 9.94
N ALA A 121 1.40 25.21 8.64
CA ALA A 121 1.75 26.27 7.69
C ALA A 121 1.00 27.59 7.98
N ARG A 122 -0.26 27.53 8.43
CA ARG A 122 -1.04 28.72 8.81
C ARG A 122 -0.54 29.42 10.07
N ASN A 123 0.11 28.72 10.99
CA ASN A 123 0.70 29.34 12.18
C ASN A 123 2.08 29.99 11.91
N TYR A 124 2.66 29.86 10.71
CA TYR A 124 3.94 30.50 10.36
C TYR A 124 3.78 31.84 9.61
N VAL A 125 2.57 32.17 9.14
CA VAL A 125 2.29 33.43 8.40
C VAL A 125 1.54 34.45 9.29
N GLY A 126 1.49 34.20 10.60
CA GLY A 126 0.70 34.98 11.56
C GLY A 126 1.51 35.74 12.60
N SER A 127 2.72 36.23 12.32
CA SER A 127 3.43 37.12 13.25
C SER A 127 4.46 38.03 12.56
N HIS A 128 4.02 38.95 11.70
CA HIS A 128 4.66 40.27 11.63
C HIS A 128 3.66 41.34 11.19
N GLY A 129 3.05 41.96 12.20
CA GLY A 129 3.12 43.40 12.38
C GLY A 129 2.58 44.27 11.26
N SER A 130 1.34 44.72 11.46
CA SER A 130 0.73 45.82 10.73
C SER A 130 1.45 47.17 10.93
N LYS A 131 1.30 48.03 9.91
CA LYS A 131 1.34 49.52 9.89
C LYS A 131 2.68 50.25 10.07
N ALA A 132 3.04 51.04 9.05
CA ALA A 132 2.89 52.50 9.09
C ALA A 132 2.87 53.08 7.66
N LEU A 133 1.75 53.73 7.31
CA LEU A 133 1.70 54.78 6.29
C LEU A 133 1.83 56.10 7.06
N ALA A 134 2.88 56.85 6.75
CA ALA A 134 3.02 58.28 7.04
C ALA A 134 3.79 58.89 5.87
#